data_AF-A0A2E4E0H1-F1
#
_entry.id   AF-A0A2E4E0H1-F1
#
_cell.length_a   1.000
_cell.length_b   1.000
_cell.length_c   1.000
_cell.angle_alpha   90.00
_cell.angle_beta   90.00
_cell.angle_gamma   90.00
#
_symmetry.space_group_name_H-M   'P 1'
#
loop_
_entity.id
_entity.type
_entity.pdbx_description
1 polymer ?
#
loop_
_entity_poly.entity_id
_entity_poly.type
_entity_poly.pdbx_seq_one_letter_code
_entity_poly.pdbx_strand_id
1 'polypeptide(L)' 'MPRHTRKRRRKTAKKKRPVPTNKALYARVKAEAKRKFKVYPSAYANGWLVRTYKARGGRYRMG' A
#
# COMPACT_ATOMS: atom_id res chain seq x y z
N MET A 1 -40.06 4.47 3.26
CA MET A 1 -38.76 4.92 3.80
C MET A 1 -37.91 3.68 4.05
N PRO A 2 -36.73 3.52 3.41
CA PRO A 2 -35.48 4.04 3.96
C PRO A 2 -34.66 4.86 2.94
N ARG A 3 -34.24 6.06 3.37
CA ARG A 3 -33.40 6.97 2.58
C ARG A 3 -32.02 6.33 2.40
N HIS A 4 -31.68 5.99 1.15
CA HIS A 4 -30.34 5.57 0.79
C HIS A 4 -29.39 6.74 1.04
N THR A 5 -28.71 6.76 2.19
CA THR A 5 -27.69 7.76 2.49
C THR A 5 -26.46 7.46 1.62
N ARG A 6 -26.39 8.13 0.48
CA ARG A 6 -25.26 8.04 -0.46
C ARG A 6 -24.00 8.50 0.29
N LYS A 7 -23.18 7.54 0.73
CA LYS A 7 -21.94 7.76 1.49
C LYS A 7 -21.02 8.67 0.68
N ARG A 8 -20.99 9.95 1.05
CA ARG A 8 -20.20 11.00 0.39
C ARG A 8 -18.72 10.64 0.52
N ARG A 9 -18.08 10.14 -0.55
CA ARG A 9 -16.62 9.90 -0.58
C ARG A 9 -15.94 11.24 -0.33
N ARG A 10 -15.43 11.46 0.89
CA ARG A 10 -14.56 12.60 1.21
C ARG A 10 -13.35 12.50 0.29
N LYS A 11 -13.15 13.48 -0.59
CA LYS A 11 -11.91 13.62 -1.37
C LYS A 11 -10.80 13.90 -0.35
N THR A 12 -10.02 12.89 -0.01
CA THR A 12 -8.82 13.09 0.80
C THR A 12 -7.84 13.90 -0.04
N ALA A 13 -7.38 15.03 0.50
CA ALA A 13 -6.34 15.86 -0.09
C ALA A 13 -5.20 14.96 -0.57
N LYS A 14 -4.72 15.18 -1.79
CA LYS A 14 -3.60 14.43 -2.39
C LYS A 14 -2.35 14.64 -1.52
N LYS A 15 -2.22 13.87 -0.44
CA LYS A 15 -0.98 13.72 0.28
C LYS A 15 0.01 13.17 -0.73
N LYS A 16 1.13 13.88 -0.91
CA LYS A 16 2.33 13.44 -1.60
C LYS A 16 2.57 11.96 -1.28
N ARG A 17 2.18 11.08 -2.21
CA ARG A 17 2.24 9.64 -1.97
C ARG A 17 3.68 9.23 -2.16
N PRO A 18 4.31 8.53 -1.20
CA PRO A 18 5.62 7.94 -1.43
C PRO A 18 5.53 7.01 -2.65
N VAL A 19 6.10 7.46 -3.77
CA VAL A 19 6.11 6.68 -5.01
C VAL A 19 7.26 5.69 -4.89
N PRO A 20 7.00 4.37 -4.97
CA PRO A 20 8.08 3.41 -5.06
C PRO A 20 8.87 3.71 -6.34
N THR A 21 10.14 4.06 -6.21
CA THR A 21 11.02 4.33 -7.35
C THR A 21 11.14 3.14 -8.29
N ASN A 22 11.03 1.91 -7.76
CA ASN A 22 11.07 0.71 -8.58
C ASN A 22 9.75 -0.07 -8.48
N LYS A 23 8.89 0.11 -9.49
CA LYS A 23 7.58 -0.53 -9.59
C LYS A 23 7.70 -2.06 -9.67
N ALA A 24 8.73 -2.58 -10.33
CA ALA A 24 8.93 -4.02 -10.49
C ALA A 24 9.30 -4.70 -9.15
N LEU A 25 10.19 -4.08 -8.37
CA LEU A 25 10.53 -4.56 -7.03
C LEU A 25 9.31 -4.51 -6.10
N TYR A 26 8.51 -3.44 -6.15
CA TYR A 26 7.29 -3.33 -5.36
C TYR A 26 6.28 -4.43 -5.70
N ALA A 27 6.10 -4.75 -6.99
CA ALA A 27 5.19 -5.81 -7.42
C ALA A 27 5.61 -7.19 -6.91
N ARG A 28 6.92 -7.50 -6.98
CA ARG A 28 7.48 -8.76 -6.45
C ARG A 28 7.30 -8.88 -4.94
N VAL A 29 7.65 -7.83 -4.18
CA VAL A 29 7.48 -7.81 -2.72
C VAL A 29 6.01 -7.90 -2.33
N LYS A 30 5.10 -7.28 -3.09
CA LYS A 30 3.65 -7.40 -2.85
C LYS A 30 3.15 -8.83 -3.09
N ALA A 31 3.66 -9.53 -4.10
CA ALA A 31 3.32 -10.92 -4.35
C ALA A 31 3.85 -11.84 -3.23
N GLU A 32 5.08 -11.61 -2.76
CA GLU A 32 5.65 -12.33 -1.62
C GLU A 32 4.87 -12.06 -0.33
N ALA A 33 4.45 -10.81 -0.09
CA ALA A 33 3.63 -10.46 1.06
C ALA A 33 2.28 -11.21 1.02
N LYS A 34 1.63 -11.27 -0.14
CA LYS A 34 0.39 -12.03 -0.30
C LYS A 34 0.57 -13.54 -0.09
N ARG A 35 1.73 -14.10 -0.46
CA ARG A 35 2.06 -15.51 -0.21
C ARG A 35 2.36 -15.79 1.26
N LYS A 36 3.00 -14.83 1.95
CA LYS A 36 3.45 -14.98 3.33
C LYS A 36 2.37 -14.68 4.36
N PHE A 37 1.44 -13.78 4.06
CA PHE A 37 0.38 -13.37 4.97
C PHE A 37 -0.98 -13.86 4.46
N LYS A 38 -1.64 -14.72 5.24
CA LYS A 38 -3.00 -15.22 4.96
C LYS A 38 -4.04 -14.09 4.91
N VAL A 39 -3.84 -13.02 5.69
CA VAL A 39 -4.74 -11.86 5.74
C VAL A 39 -4.03 -10.62 5.21
N TYR A 40 -4.54 -10.11 4.09
CA TYR A 40 -4.10 -8.86 3.48
C TYR A 40 -5.32 -7.99 3.12
N PRO A 41 -5.39 -6.72 3.56
CA PRO A 41 -4.34 -5.92 4.20
C PRO A 41 -4.29 -6.07 5.73
N SER A 42 -3.11 -6.37 6.29
CA SER A 42 -2.83 -6.32 7.73
C SER A 42 -1.69 -5.34 8.02
N ALA A 43 -1.68 -4.75 9.23
CA ALA A 43 -0.65 -3.79 9.63
C ALA A 43 0.76 -4.38 9.53
N TYR A 44 0.92 -5.64 9.97
CA TYR A 44 2.17 -6.39 9.86
C TYR A 44 2.58 -6.69 8.41
N ALA A 45 1.63 -7.07 7.54
CA ALA A 45 1.94 -7.30 6.13
C ALA A 45 2.39 -6.03 5.41
N ASN A 46 1.79 -4.89 5.73
CA ASN A 46 2.20 -3.60 5.19
C ASN A 46 3.59 -3.18 5.71
N GLY A 47 3.88 -3.41 6.99
CA GLY A 47 5.20 -3.17 7.56
C GLY A 47 6.29 -4.06 6.93
N TRP A 48 6.00 -5.34 6.74
CA TRP A 48 6.90 -6.28 6.07
C TRP A 48 7.18 -5.84 4.63
N LEU A 49 6.14 -5.48 3.86
CA LEU A 49 6.32 -5.00 2.48
C LEU A 49 7.23 -3.77 2.42
N VAL A 50 7.06 -2.78 3.30
CA VAL A 50 7.91 -1.59 3.33
C VAL A 50 9.34 -1.93 3.74
N ARG A 51 9.53 -2.80 4.74
CA ARG A 51 10.84 -3.24 5.21
C ARG A 51 11.61 -4.02 4.13
N THR A 52 10.97 -4.99 3.49
CA THR A 52 11.57 -5.80 2.43
C THR A 52 11.85 -4.98 1.17
N TYR A 53 10.94 -4.05 0.82
CA TYR A 53 11.16 -3.14 -0.29
C TYR A 53 12.39 -2.25 -0.03
N LYS A 54 12.54 -1.68 1.17
CA LYS A 54 13.74 -0.91 1.55
C LYS A 54 15.01 -1.77 1.58
N ALA A 55 14.93 -2.99 2.12
CA ALA A 55 16.06 -3.93 2.18
C ALA A 55 16.58 -4.32 0.79
N ARG A 56 15.69 -4.40 -0.21
CA ARG A 56 16.04 -4.67 -1.62
C ARG A 56 16.51 -3.41 -2.38
N GLY A 57 16.87 -2.33 -1.68
CA GLY A 57 17.31 -1.07 -2.27
C GLY A 57 16.16 -0.20 -2.81
N GLY A 58 14.91 -0.59 -2.58
CA GLY A 58 13.74 0.19 -2.96
C GLY A 58 13.59 1.44 -2.10
N ARG A 59 13.70 2.62 -2.72
CA ARG A 59 13.40 3.90 -2.08
C ARG A 59 11.96 4.30 -2.36
N TYR A 60 11.40 5.06 -1.43
CA TYR A 60 10.15 5.77 -1.67
C TYR A 60 10.53 7.23 -1.89
N ARG A 61 10.22 7.75 -3.07
CA ARG A 61 10.39 9.18 -3.35
C ARG A 61 9.11 9.87 -2.89
N MET A 62 9.23 10.78 -1.92
CA MET A 62 8.19 11.76 -1.66
C MET A 62 8.17 12.72 -2.86
N GLY A 63 7.10 12.69 -3.65
CA GLY A 63 6.86 13.66 -4.72
C GLY A 63 5.94 14.75 -4.21
#